data_AF-A0A966U2E9-F1
#
_entry.id   AF-A0A966U2E9-F1
#
_cell.length_a   1.000
_cell.length_b   1.000
_cell.length_c   1.000
_cell.angle_alpha   90.00
_cell.angle_beta   90.00
_cell.angle_gamma   90.00
#
_symmetry.space_group_name_H-M   'P 1'
#
loop_
_entity.id
_entity.type
_entity.pdbx_description
1 polymer ?
#
loop_
_entity_poly.entity_id
_entity_poly.type
_entity_poly.pdbx_seq_one_letter_code
_entity_poly.pdbx_strand_id
1 'polypeptide(L)'
;PLNYGRAIGDAALLIALATFGLVARVHETTADAAMLTVTAAFAFGLMRSCNQARSGGVIVGASIAAAALVRSPAVAVGFVLAFLIASSGVRALRLNIRTLLPTTILSALIVGLPWPVALSLDGSAQSQLQLFGWIALPIGPASLSSQLSWAARTLPWFFWPSWPLAARTLWFSRQRWADAPVGIPMALLSGLLIDSFGVALITGRASETTLIPLAVPLAMLAAIGLPTLARSVTRLIDWFTVAVFSLFGLGVWGWWLAGLTGWPTKPAAQSLRFAAGDRQCGLACPGALAPVAPTPHALAPSGPGRCGDDPSVVLIDDPVDAHLQLA
;
A
#
# COMPACT_ATOMS: atom_id res chain seq x y z
N PRO A 1 -1.63 -3.11 33.70
CA PRO A 1 -2.42 -3.61 32.53
C PRO A 1 -2.51 -2.59 31.37
N LEU A 2 -2.79 -1.31 31.64
CA LEU A 2 -2.95 -0.28 30.60
C LEU A 2 -1.65 -0.03 29.78
N ASN A 3 -0.50 0.10 30.46
CA ASN A 3 0.80 0.34 29.79
C ASN A 3 1.21 -0.81 28.87
N TYR A 4 0.86 -2.05 29.24
CA TYR A 4 1.09 -3.23 28.41
C TYR A 4 0.28 -3.18 27.11
N GLY A 5 -1.01 -2.80 27.20
CA GLY A 5 -1.84 -2.64 26.01
C GLY A 5 -1.35 -1.53 25.07
N ARG A 6 -0.87 -0.41 25.62
CA ARG A 6 -0.27 0.68 24.83
C ARG A 6 0.99 0.22 24.10
N ALA A 7 1.89 -0.47 24.79
CA ALA A 7 3.11 -0.99 24.18
C ALA A 7 2.83 -1.98 23.03
N ILE A 8 1.81 -2.83 23.15
CA ILE A 8 1.39 -3.73 22.05
C ILE A 8 0.79 -2.93 20.89
N GLY A 9 0.01 -1.88 21.18
CA GLY A 9 -0.53 -0.99 20.16
C GLY A 9 0.58 -0.29 19.37
N ASP A 10 1.57 0.25 20.07
CA ASP A 10 2.74 0.90 19.46
C ASP A 10 3.54 -0.10 18.62
N ALA A 11 3.72 -1.34 19.11
CA ALA A 11 4.37 -2.39 18.34
C ALA A 11 3.59 -2.76 17.07
N ALA A 12 2.25 -2.84 17.13
CA ALA A 12 1.42 -3.10 15.95
C ALA A 12 1.54 -1.97 14.91
N LEU A 13 1.55 -0.72 15.35
CA LEU A 13 1.78 0.44 14.49
C LEU A 13 3.16 0.37 13.82
N LEU A 14 4.22 0.13 14.59
CA LEU A 14 5.58 0.04 14.06
C LEU A 14 5.74 -1.12 13.07
N ILE A 15 5.13 -2.28 13.33
CA ILE A 15 5.15 -3.41 12.40
C ILE A 15 4.39 -3.08 11.10
N ALA A 16 3.24 -2.43 11.21
CA ALA A 16 2.49 -1.98 10.03
C ALA A 16 3.31 -1.00 9.18
N LEU A 17 3.94 0.00 9.80
CA LEU A 17 4.81 0.96 9.11
C LEU A 17 6.05 0.30 8.48
N ALA A 18 6.58 -0.75 9.10
CA ALA A 18 7.73 -1.48 8.60
C ALA A 18 7.40 -2.47 7.45
N THR A 19 6.12 -2.67 7.13
CA THR A 19 5.70 -3.66 6.12
C THR A 19 5.99 -3.13 4.72
N PHE A 20 6.88 -3.79 3.98
CA PHE A 20 7.43 -3.29 2.71
C PHE A 20 6.35 -2.95 1.68
N GLY A 21 5.33 -3.80 1.53
CA GLY A 21 4.23 -3.59 0.60
C GLY A 21 3.38 -2.33 0.84
N LEU A 22 3.44 -1.75 2.05
CA LEU A 22 2.74 -0.51 2.39
C LEU A 22 3.56 0.74 2.10
N VAL A 23 4.89 0.66 2.21
CA VAL A 23 5.76 1.85 2.18
C VAL A 23 5.58 2.63 0.89
N ALA A 24 5.63 2.00 -0.28
CA ALA A 24 5.49 2.72 -1.54
C ALA A 24 4.07 3.33 -1.72
N ARG A 25 3.04 2.56 -1.37
CA ARG A 25 1.64 2.90 -1.68
C ARG A 25 1.05 3.95 -0.75
N VAL A 26 1.53 4.05 0.49
CA VAL A 26 1.06 5.04 1.46
C VAL A 26 1.61 6.44 1.17
N HIS A 27 2.69 6.56 0.39
CA HIS A 27 3.25 7.86 -0.02
C HIS A 27 2.56 8.43 -1.27
N GLU A 28 1.74 7.64 -1.96
CA GLU A 28 0.93 8.08 -3.09
C GLU A 28 -0.50 8.36 -2.62
N THR A 29 -1.13 9.42 -3.14
CA THR A 29 -2.53 9.76 -2.82
C THR A 29 -3.49 8.80 -3.53
N THR A 30 -3.56 7.56 -3.03
CA THR A 30 -4.32 6.46 -3.61
C THR A 30 -5.40 5.96 -2.65
N ALA A 31 -6.37 5.21 -3.19
CA ALA A 31 -7.43 4.56 -2.41
C ALA A 31 -6.88 3.52 -1.41
N ASP A 32 -5.63 3.10 -1.58
CA ASP A 32 -4.97 2.09 -0.76
C ASP A 32 -4.76 2.56 0.69
N ALA A 33 -4.42 3.83 0.91
CA ALA A 33 -4.30 4.41 2.26
C ALA A 33 -5.65 4.51 2.97
N ALA A 34 -6.71 4.84 2.23
CA ALA A 34 -8.08 4.84 2.76
C ALA A 34 -8.51 3.43 3.16
N MET A 35 -8.18 2.41 2.37
CA MET A 35 -8.44 1.00 2.68
C MET A 35 -7.78 0.54 3.99
N LEU A 36 -6.54 0.94 4.26
CA LEU A 36 -5.88 0.65 5.54
C LEU A 36 -6.64 1.25 6.71
N THR A 37 -7.07 2.49 6.58
CA THR A 37 -7.82 3.20 7.61
C THR A 37 -9.17 2.53 7.87
N VAL A 38 -9.90 2.15 6.82
CA VAL A 38 -11.16 1.40 6.91
C VAL A 38 -10.93 0.05 7.59
N THR A 39 -9.84 -0.64 7.26
CA THR A 39 -9.53 -1.94 7.86
C THR A 39 -9.18 -1.82 9.35
N ALA A 40 -8.43 -0.80 9.73
CA ALA A 40 -8.12 -0.50 11.12
C ALA A 40 -9.39 -0.11 11.91
N ALA A 41 -10.26 0.71 11.32
CA ALA A 41 -11.55 1.08 11.92
C ALA A 41 -12.46 -0.13 12.11
N PHE A 42 -12.51 -1.05 11.15
CA PHE A 42 -13.24 -2.32 11.26
C PHE A 42 -12.72 -3.18 12.40
N ALA A 43 -11.40 -3.39 12.49
CA ALA A 43 -10.77 -4.14 13.58
C ALA A 43 -11.05 -3.51 14.95
N PHE A 44 -10.97 -2.18 15.04
CA PHE A 44 -11.31 -1.43 16.25
C PHE A 44 -12.79 -1.61 16.62
N GLY A 45 -13.70 -1.54 15.65
CA GLY A 45 -15.13 -1.77 15.84
C GLY A 45 -15.44 -3.17 16.38
N LEU A 46 -14.78 -4.21 15.85
CA LEU A 46 -14.90 -5.58 16.35
C LEU A 46 -14.43 -5.70 17.81
N MET A 47 -13.25 -5.16 18.14
CA MET A 47 -12.74 -5.16 19.51
C MET A 47 -13.66 -4.40 20.46
N ARG A 48 -14.18 -3.25 20.04
CA ARG A 48 -15.13 -2.44 20.82
C ARG A 48 -16.47 -3.16 21.03
N SER A 49 -16.90 -3.97 20.07
CA SER A 49 -18.15 -4.74 20.14
C SER A 49 -18.16 -5.79 21.25
N CYS A 50 -16.98 -6.22 21.74
CA CYS A 50 -16.88 -7.14 22.88
C CYS A 50 -17.46 -6.52 24.17
N ASN A 51 -17.29 -5.21 24.37
CA ASN A 51 -17.75 -4.51 25.57
C ASN A 51 -18.97 -3.61 25.31
N GLN A 52 -19.06 -3.01 24.12
CA GLN A 52 -20.10 -2.05 23.74
C GLN A 52 -20.68 -2.38 22.36
N ALA A 53 -21.52 -3.43 22.31
CA ALA A 53 -22.05 -4.01 21.08
C ALA A 53 -22.67 -3.00 20.10
N ARG A 54 -23.44 -2.01 20.60
CA ARG A 54 -24.07 -0.99 19.74
C ARG A 54 -23.05 -0.08 19.07
N SER A 55 -22.16 0.52 19.86
CA SER A 55 -21.14 1.44 19.34
C SER A 55 -20.15 0.72 18.41
N GLY A 56 -19.78 -0.51 18.74
CA GLY A 56 -18.92 -1.33 17.91
C GLY A 56 -19.59 -1.73 16.60
N GLY A 57 -20.86 -2.13 16.65
CA GLY A 57 -21.63 -2.46 15.44
C GLY A 57 -21.79 -1.29 14.48
N VAL A 58 -22.01 -0.07 14.99
CA VAL A 58 -22.04 1.13 14.14
C VAL A 58 -20.71 1.33 13.39
N ILE A 59 -19.58 1.17 14.08
CA ILE A 59 -18.25 1.32 13.46
C ILE A 59 -17.98 0.20 12.45
N VAL A 60 -18.34 -1.04 12.79
CA VAL A 60 -18.18 -2.21 11.90
C VAL A 60 -18.99 -2.02 10.62
N GLY A 61 -20.27 -1.66 10.73
CA GLY A 61 -21.13 -1.48 9.56
C GLY A 61 -20.73 -0.28 8.72
N ALA A 62 -20.38 0.84 9.34
CA ALA A 62 -19.81 1.99 8.63
C ALA A 62 -18.51 1.62 7.89
N SER A 63 -17.66 0.77 8.47
CA SER A 63 -16.42 0.32 7.83
C SER A 63 -16.69 -0.64 6.65
N ILE A 64 -17.68 -1.54 6.76
CA ILE A 64 -18.10 -2.39 5.62
C ILE A 64 -18.59 -1.53 4.46
N ALA A 65 -19.42 -0.53 4.74
CA ALA A 65 -19.91 0.39 3.72
C ALA A 65 -18.79 1.25 3.12
N ALA A 66 -17.89 1.77 3.95
CA ALA A 66 -16.72 2.52 3.48
C ALA A 66 -15.80 1.64 2.61
N ALA A 67 -15.66 0.35 2.93
CA ALA A 67 -14.89 -0.58 2.10
C ALA A 67 -15.51 -0.73 0.70
N ALA A 68 -16.85 -0.82 0.62
CA ALA A 68 -17.57 -0.86 -0.64
C ALA A 68 -17.37 0.42 -1.46
N LEU A 69 -17.47 1.58 -0.81
CA LEU A 69 -17.40 2.89 -1.45
C LEU A 69 -15.99 3.25 -1.94
N VAL A 70 -14.94 2.91 -1.20
CA VAL A 70 -13.57 3.28 -1.54
C VAL A 70 -13.01 2.44 -2.70
N ARG A 71 -13.47 1.20 -2.89
CA ARG A 71 -13.03 0.35 -4.01
C ARG A 71 -14.20 -0.25 -4.78
N SER A 72 -14.83 -1.27 -4.20
CA SER A 72 -15.92 -1.99 -4.85
C SER A 72 -16.71 -2.81 -3.84
N PRO A 73 -17.96 -3.18 -4.16
CA PRO A 73 -18.76 -4.08 -3.33
C PRO A 73 -18.10 -5.44 -3.12
N ALA A 74 -17.26 -5.89 -4.06
CA ALA A 74 -16.53 -7.14 -3.94
C ALA A 74 -15.64 -7.15 -2.69
N VAL A 75 -14.85 -6.08 -2.45
CA VAL A 75 -13.99 -5.99 -1.26
C VAL A 75 -14.81 -6.00 0.03
N ALA A 76 -16.02 -5.43 0.02
CA ALA A 76 -16.89 -5.44 1.19
C ALA A 76 -17.35 -6.86 1.57
N VAL A 77 -17.41 -7.80 0.62
CA VAL A 77 -17.69 -9.21 0.91
C VAL A 77 -16.65 -9.79 1.86
N GLY A 78 -15.36 -9.48 1.68
CA GLY A 78 -14.31 -9.89 2.62
C GLY A 78 -14.50 -9.38 4.04
N PHE A 79 -14.98 -8.14 4.21
CA PHE A 79 -15.31 -7.59 5.53
C PHE A 79 -16.56 -8.24 6.14
N VAL A 80 -17.57 -8.55 5.32
CA VAL A 80 -18.75 -9.29 5.78
C VAL A 80 -18.35 -10.72 6.20
N LEU A 81 -17.54 -11.41 5.41
CA LEU A 81 -17.00 -12.72 5.75
C LEU A 81 -16.18 -12.67 7.05
N ALA A 82 -15.30 -11.68 7.20
CA ALA A 82 -14.56 -11.46 8.43
C ALA A 82 -15.49 -11.24 9.63
N PHE A 83 -16.56 -10.47 9.48
CA PHE A 83 -17.57 -10.25 10.53
C PHE A 83 -18.31 -11.55 10.89
N LEU A 84 -18.71 -12.35 9.90
CA LEU A 84 -19.38 -13.64 10.12
C LEU A 84 -18.45 -14.65 10.81
N ILE A 85 -17.19 -14.74 10.37
CA ILE A 85 -16.18 -15.61 10.99
C ILE A 85 -15.88 -15.12 12.43
N ALA A 86 -15.79 -13.82 12.66
CA ALA A 86 -15.53 -13.27 14.00
C ALA A 86 -16.71 -13.51 14.95
N SER A 87 -17.93 -13.23 14.51
CA SER A 87 -19.16 -13.41 15.31
C SER A 87 -19.47 -14.87 15.63
N SER A 88 -19.15 -15.78 14.72
CA SER A 88 -19.23 -17.22 14.96
C SER A 88 -18.06 -17.70 15.83
N GLY A 89 -16.81 -17.35 15.53
CA GLY A 89 -15.63 -17.90 16.21
C GLY A 89 -15.35 -17.36 17.61
N VAL A 90 -15.60 -16.07 17.85
CA VAL A 90 -15.22 -15.39 19.10
C VAL A 90 -16.38 -15.40 20.09
N ARG A 91 -16.15 -15.95 21.29
CA ARG A 91 -17.20 -16.11 22.31
C ARG A 91 -17.84 -14.78 22.72
N ALA A 92 -17.03 -13.74 22.90
CA ALA A 92 -17.50 -12.41 23.30
C ALA A 92 -18.44 -11.76 22.26
N LEU A 93 -18.13 -11.92 20.97
CA LEU A 93 -18.98 -11.41 19.88
C LEU A 93 -20.25 -12.23 19.73
N ARG A 94 -20.14 -13.56 19.87
CA ARG A 94 -21.28 -14.48 19.77
C ARG A 94 -22.35 -14.19 20.82
N LEU A 95 -21.94 -13.87 22.06
CA LEU A 95 -22.88 -13.50 23.13
C LEU A 95 -23.61 -12.19 22.84
N ASN A 96 -22.94 -11.23 22.18
CA ASN A 96 -23.48 -9.91 21.89
C ASN A 96 -24.15 -9.81 20.51
N ILE A 97 -24.27 -10.91 19.76
CA ILE A 97 -24.65 -10.90 18.34
C ILE A 97 -26.03 -10.29 18.08
N ARG A 98 -26.98 -10.49 19.00
CA ARG A 98 -28.36 -9.97 18.87
C ARG A 98 -28.42 -8.45 18.83
N THR A 99 -27.49 -7.77 19.51
CA THR A 99 -27.39 -6.31 19.49
C THR A 99 -26.44 -5.83 18.40
N LEU A 100 -25.35 -6.56 18.19
CA LEU A 100 -24.32 -6.22 17.21
C LEU A 100 -24.87 -6.24 15.77
N LEU A 101 -25.50 -7.35 15.37
CA LEU A 101 -25.98 -7.60 14.01
C LEU A 101 -26.90 -6.48 13.47
N PRO A 102 -27.99 -6.08 14.16
CA PRO A 102 -28.87 -5.03 13.65
C PRO A 102 -28.16 -3.68 13.56
N THR A 103 -27.28 -3.34 14.51
CA THR A 103 -26.54 -2.06 14.45
C THR A 103 -25.52 -2.03 13.32
N THR A 104 -24.87 -3.17 13.02
CA THR A 104 -23.98 -3.32 11.86
C THR A 104 -24.74 -3.17 10.55
N ILE A 105 -25.90 -3.85 10.41
CA ILE A 105 -26.72 -3.75 9.20
C ILE A 105 -27.22 -2.33 9.00
N LEU A 106 -27.78 -1.70 10.04
CA LEU A 106 -28.34 -0.36 9.96
C LEU A 106 -27.28 0.68 9.57
N SER A 107 -26.11 0.64 10.22
CA SER A 107 -25.01 1.57 9.90
C SER A 107 -24.43 1.34 8.51
N ALA A 108 -24.31 0.09 8.06
CA ALA A 108 -23.86 -0.23 6.71
C ALA A 108 -24.84 0.31 5.65
N LEU A 109 -26.15 0.19 5.88
CA LEU A 109 -27.16 0.71 4.97
C LEU A 109 -27.15 2.24 4.93
N ILE A 110 -27.09 2.90 6.10
CA ILE A 110 -27.09 4.37 6.19
C ILE A 110 -25.87 4.97 5.49
N VAL A 111 -24.70 4.36 5.62
CA VAL A 111 -23.45 4.89 5.02
C VAL A 111 -23.32 4.47 3.55
N GLY A 112 -23.69 3.24 3.21
CA GLY A 112 -23.42 2.65 1.90
C GLY A 112 -24.46 2.91 0.83
N LEU A 113 -25.74 3.06 1.18
CA LEU A 113 -26.83 3.25 0.20
C LEU A 113 -26.97 4.65 -0.40
N PRO A 114 -26.63 5.78 0.28
CA PRO A 114 -26.92 7.10 -0.27
C PRO A 114 -26.29 7.37 -1.64
N TRP A 115 -25.03 6.99 -1.83
CA TRP A 115 -24.31 7.21 -3.09
C TRP A 115 -24.87 6.39 -4.27
N PRO A 116 -25.04 5.05 -4.18
CA PRO A 116 -25.57 4.29 -5.29
C PRO A 116 -27.03 4.62 -5.58
N VAL A 117 -27.83 4.93 -4.54
CA VAL A 117 -29.22 5.38 -4.73
C VAL A 117 -29.25 6.72 -5.44
N ALA A 118 -28.44 7.70 -5.04
CA ALA A 118 -28.39 9.01 -5.70
C ALA A 118 -28.01 8.88 -7.19
N LEU A 119 -27.02 8.06 -7.54
CA LEU A 119 -26.65 7.81 -8.93
C LEU A 119 -27.75 7.09 -9.72
N SER A 120 -28.50 6.19 -9.08
CA SER A 120 -29.61 5.49 -9.72
C SER A 120 -30.80 6.40 -10.01
N LEU A 121 -30.99 7.44 -9.20
CA LEU A 121 -32.06 8.42 -9.37
C LEU A 121 -31.74 9.52 -10.40
N ASP A 122 -30.45 9.87 -10.57
CA ASP A 122 -30.01 10.83 -11.59
C ASP A 122 -30.33 10.35 -13.02
N GLY A 123 -30.25 9.04 -13.26
CA GLY A 123 -30.67 8.42 -14.52
C GLY A 123 -29.81 8.75 -15.75
N SER A 124 -28.76 9.56 -15.61
CA SER A 124 -27.84 9.90 -16.70
C SER A 124 -27.05 8.68 -17.18
N ALA A 125 -26.68 8.66 -18.47
CA ALA A 125 -25.85 7.57 -19.01
C ALA A 125 -24.50 7.45 -18.28
N GLN A 126 -23.94 8.58 -17.84
CA GLN A 126 -22.69 8.61 -17.09
C GLN A 126 -22.85 8.03 -15.67
N SER A 127 -23.93 8.36 -14.96
CA SER A 127 -24.18 7.81 -13.62
C SER A 127 -24.39 6.29 -13.67
N GLN A 128 -25.09 5.80 -14.70
CA GLN A 128 -25.28 4.36 -14.92
C GLN A 128 -23.95 3.67 -15.20
N LEU A 129 -23.09 4.23 -16.07
CA LEU A 129 -21.77 3.66 -16.35
C LEU A 129 -20.88 3.61 -15.09
N GLN A 130 -20.93 4.63 -14.23
CA GLN A 130 -20.20 4.63 -12.96
C GLN A 130 -20.72 3.56 -11.99
N LEU A 131 -22.05 3.41 -11.87
CA LEU A 131 -22.67 2.37 -11.05
C LEU A 131 -22.32 0.96 -11.57
N PHE A 132 -22.43 0.74 -12.87
CA PHE A 132 -22.08 -0.53 -13.49
C PHE A 132 -20.59 -0.82 -13.31
N GLY A 133 -19.71 0.16 -13.52
CA GLY A 133 -18.28 -0.01 -13.29
C GLY A 133 -17.93 -0.34 -11.84
N TRP A 134 -18.65 0.25 -10.87
CA TRP A 134 -18.45 -0.02 -9.45
C TRP A 134 -18.90 -1.44 -9.04
N ILE A 135 -20.00 -1.93 -9.61
CA ILE A 135 -20.56 -3.27 -9.30
C ILE A 135 -19.90 -4.36 -10.16
N ALA A 136 -19.37 -4.00 -11.33
CA ALA A 136 -18.81 -4.95 -12.28
C ALA A 136 -17.65 -5.73 -11.66
N LEU A 137 -17.75 -7.05 -11.78
CA LEU A 137 -16.68 -7.98 -11.47
C LEU A 137 -16.30 -8.67 -12.78
N PRO A 138 -15.22 -8.24 -13.47
CA PRO A 138 -14.83 -8.81 -14.74
C PRO A 138 -14.51 -10.29 -14.56
N ILE A 139 -15.21 -11.18 -15.29
CA ILE A 139 -14.96 -12.62 -15.22
C ILE A 139 -13.87 -12.96 -16.22
N GLY A 140 -12.85 -13.70 -15.78
CA GLY A 140 -11.71 -14.08 -16.61
C GLY A 140 -11.33 -15.54 -16.44
N PRO A 141 -10.62 -16.14 -17.40
CA PRO A 141 -10.08 -17.48 -17.24
C PRO A 141 -9.04 -17.48 -16.11
N ALA A 142 -9.34 -18.16 -15.03
CA ALA A 142 -8.46 -18.26 -13.87
C ALA A 142 -7.97 -19.70 -13.70
N SER A 143 -6.67 -19.85 -13.44
CA SER A 143 -6.13 -21.14 -13.00
C SER A 143 -5.71 -21.04 -11.53
N LEU A 144 -6.16 -21.99 -10.72
CA LEU A 144 -5.82 -22.03 -9.28
C LEU A 144 -4.30 -22.07 -9.07
N SER A 145 -3.57 -22.79 -9.94
CA SER A 145 -2.12 -22.92 -9.89
C SER A 145 -1.41 -21.60 -10.15
N SER A 146 -1.87 -20.79 -11.11
CA SER A 146 -1.27 -19.49 -11.39
C SER A 146 -1.47 -18.53 -10.21
N GLN A 147 -2.68 -18.47 -9.66
CA GLN A 147 -2.98 -17.59 -8.52
C GLN A 147 -2.22 -17.99 -7.26
N LEU A 148 -2.10 -19.29 -7.00
CA LEU A 148 -1.29 -19.78 -5.88
C LEU A 148 0.20 -19.51 -6.09
N SER A 149 0.70 -19.65 -7.32
CA SER A 149 2.11 -19.34 -7.65
C SER A 149 2.43 -17.86 -7.52
N TRP A 150 1.51 -16.98 -7.94
CA TRP A 150 1.62 -15.54 -7.75
C TRP A 150 1.60 -15.18 -6.27
N ALA A 151 0.67 -15.76 -5.51
CA ALA A 151 0.56 -15.52 -4.08
C ALA A 151 1.84 -15.99 -3.35
N ALA A 152 2.38 -17.16 -3.69
CA ALA A 152 3.61 -17.68 -3.09
C ALA A 152 4.85 -16.82 -3.39
N ARG A 153 4.90 -16.16 -4.55
CA ARG A 153 5.99 -15.23 -4.90
C ARG A 153 5.82 -13.85 -4.26
N THR A 154 4.58 -13.39 -4.14
CA THR A 154 4.27 -12.01 -3.73
C THR A 154 4.12 -11.87 -2.21
N LEU A 155 3.35 -12.75 -1.56
CA LEU A 155 3.02 -12.66 -0.13
C LEU A 155 4.26 -12.60 0.79
N PRO A 156 5.30 -13.44 0.61
CA PRO A 156 6.43 -13.46 1.54
C PRO A 156 7.23 -12.16 1.54
N TRP A 157 7.30 -11.48 0.40
CA TRP A 157 8.02 -10.21 0.27
C TRP A 157 7.12 -9.02 0.62
N PHE A 158 5.86 -9.05 0.21
CA PHE A 158 4.90 -7.98 0.47
C PHE A 158 4.66 -7.77 1.97
N PHE A 159 4.49 -8.87 2.72
CA PHE A 159 4.26 -8.85 4.17
C PHE A 159 5.54 -9.08 4.99
N TRP A 160 6.71 -8.91 4.39
CA TRP A 160 7.93 -8.85 5.19
C TRP A 160 7.92 -7.54 6.00
N PRO A 161 8.16 -7.55 7.33
CA PRO A 161 8.52 -8.66 8.23
C PRO A 161 7.35 -9.22 9.08
N SER A 162 6.11 -8.83 8.81
CA SER A 162 4.94 -9.20 9.63
C SER A 162 4.56 -10.68 9.53
N TRP A 163 4.73 -11.32 8.37
CA TRP A 163 4.29 -12.71 8.16
C TRP A 163 4.99 -13.77 9.03
N PRO A 164 6.32 -13.79 9.29
CA PRO A 164 6.93 -14.81 10.14
C PRO A 164 6.47 -14.67 11.59
N LEU A 165 6.30 -13.44 12.07
CA LEU A 165 5.79 -13.15 13.41
C LEU A 165 4.33 -13.59 13.54
N ALA A 166 3.50 -13.27 12.56
CA ALA A 166 2.11 -13.73 12.51
C ALA A 166 2.03 -15.26 12.44
N ALA A 167 2.82 -15.92 11.59
CA ALA A 167 2.85 -17.38 11.50
C ALA A 167 3.18 -18.04 12.84
N ARG A 168 4.16 -17.48 13.58
CA ARG A 168 4.49 -17.93 14.94
C ARG A 168 3.30 -17.77 15.89
N THR A 169 2.57 -16.65 15.83
CA THR A 169 1.40 -16.45 16.69
C THR A 169 0.27 -17.43 16.40
N LEU A 170 0.03 -17.72 15.13
CA LEU A 170 -0.96 -18.69 14.68
C LEU A 170 -0.64 -20.07 15.24
N TRP A 171 0.64 -20.46 15.22
CA TRP A 171 1.11 -21.75 15.73
C TRP A 171 0.84 -21.93 17.23
N PHE A 172 1.25 -20.98 18.08
CA PHE A 172 1.08 -21.12 19.53
C PHE A 172 -0.36 -20.85 19.98
N SER A 173 -1.12 -20.05 19.22
CA SER A 173 -2.49 -19.70 19.59
C SER A 173 -3.54 -20.68 19.06
N ARG A 174 -3.12 -21.84 18.51
CA ARG A 174 -3.99 -22.88 17.93
C ARG A 174 -5.13 -23.35 18.84
N GLN A 175 -4.98 -23.20 20.16
CA GLN A 175 -6.00 -23.60 21.15
C GLN A 175 -6.82 -22.42 21.71
N ARG A 176 -6.52 -21.17 21.30
CA ARG A 176 -7.08 -19.92 21.87
C ARG A 176 -7.86 -19.08 20.85
N TRP A 177 -8.38 -19.71 19.79
CA TRP A 177 -9.09 -19.01 18.71
C TRP A 177 -10.41 -18.36 19.17
N ALA A 178 -10.99 -18.84 20.27
CA ALA A 178 -12.22 -18.28 20.82
C ALA A 178 -12.01 -16.97 21.61
N ASP A 179 -10.76 -16.65 21.96
CA ASP A 179 -10.41 -15.47 22.74
C ASP A 179 -10.37 -14.23 21.83
N ALA A 180 -11.02 -13.15 22.24
CA ALA A 180 -11.15 -11.93 21.43
C ALA A 180 -9.82 -11.37 20.88
N PRO A 181 -8.72 -11.28 21.67
CA PRO A 181 -7.46 -10.70 21.17
C PRO A 181 -6.84 -11.45 20.00
N VAL A 182 -7.03 -12.77 19.89
CA VAL A 182 -6.48 -13.58 18.79
C VAL A 182 -7.53 -13.89 17.73
N GLY A 183 -8.75 -14.22 18.15
CA GLY A 183 -9.82 -14.63 17.26
C GLY A 183 -10.28 -13.52 16.32
N ILE A 184 -10.28 -12.26 16.76
CA ILE A 184 -10.66 -11.10 15.92
C ILE A 184 -9.68 -10.89 14.76
N PRO A 185 -8.36 -10.71 15.00
CA PRO A 185 -7.43 -10.52 13.89
C PRO A 185 -7.29 -11.78 13.02
N MET A 186 -7.47 -13.00 13.57
CA MET A 186 -7.56 -14.21 12.75
C MET A 186 -8.79 -14.23 11.83
N ALA A 187 -9.96 -13.87 12.35
CA ALA A 187 -11.19 -13.80 11.56
C ALA A 187 -11.10 -12.73 10.46
N LEU A 188 -10.47 -11.60 10.76
CA LEU A 188 -10.19 -10.56 9.79
C LEU A 188 -9.23 -11.04 8.71
N LEU A 189 -8.13 -11.69 9.10
CA LEU A 189 -7.16 -12.26 8.16
C LEU A 189 -7.82 -13.30 7.25
N SER A 190 -8.60 -14.23 7.80
CA SER A 190 -9.24 -15.29 7.01
C SER A 190 -10.33 -14.75 6.09
N GLY A 191 -11.19 -13.85 6.55
CA GLY A 191 -12.23 -13.24 5.72
C GLY A 191 -11.65 -12.48 4.52
N LEU A 192 -10.61 -11.67 4.75
CA LEU A 192 -9.95 -10.91 3.69
C LEU A 192 -9.12 -11.78 2.74
N LEU A 193 -8.51 -12.87 3.24
CA LEU A 193 -7.81 -13.84 2.39
C LEU A 193 -8.78 -14.60 1.47
N ILE A 194 -9.91 -15.05 2.02
CA ILE A 194 -10.95 -15.76 1.26
C ILE A 194 -11.47 -14.85 0.14
N ASP A 195 -11.75 -13.59 0.46
CA ASP A 195 -12.19 -12.60 -0.53
C ASP A 195 -11.13 -12.32 -1.59
N SER A 196 -9.90 -12.00 -1.17
CA SER A 196 -8.80 -11.69 -2.09
C SER A 196 -8.54 -12.84 -3.07
N PHE A 197 -8.54 -14.08 -2.58
CA PHE A 197 -8.31 -15.26 -3.40
C PHE A 197 -9.54 -15.64 -4.22
N GLY A 198 -10.75 -15.48 -3.67
CA GLY A 198 -12.02 -15.70 -4.37
C GLY A 198 -12.20 -14.74 -5.55
N VAL A 199 -11.97 -13.44 -5.33
CA VAL A 199 -11.98 -12.42 -6.39
C VAL A 199 -10.90 -12.69 -7.42
N ALA A 200 -9.69 -13.06 -7.00
CA ALA A 200 -8.63 -13.44 -7.93
C ALA A 200 -9.01 -14.67 -8.78
N LEU A 201 -9.73 -15.64 -8.21
CA LEU A 201 -10.17 -16.84 -8.94
C LEU A 201 -11.36 -16.56 -9.87
N ILE A 202 -12.23 -15.60 -9.53
CA ILE A 202 -13.36 -15.21 -10.40
C ILE A 202 -12.87 -14.34 -11.57
N THR A 203 -11.94 -13.43 -11.29
CA THR A 203 -11.46 -12.45 -12.28
C THR A 203 -10.27 -12.92 -13.10
N GLY A 204 -9.58 -13.97 -12.66
CA GLY A 204 -8.30 -14.40 -13.23
C GLY A 204 -7.16 -13.39 -13.04
N ARG A 205 -7.36 -12.35 -12.24
CA ARG A 205 -6.39 -11.27 -12.01
C ARG A 205 -6.07 -11.15 -10.53
N ALA A 206 -4.85 -11.52 -10.17
CA ALA A 206 -4.32 -11.22 -8.85
C ALA A 206 -3.65 -9.85 -8.87
N SER A 207 -3.89 -9.03 -7.85
CA SER A 207 -3.32 -7.68 -7.75
C SER A 207 -2.80 -7.43 -6.34
N GLU A 208 -1.70 -6.68 -6.23
CA GLU A 208 -1.15 -6.33 -4.92
C GLU A 208 -2.08 -5.44 -4.11
N THR A 209 -2.93 -4.65 -4.77
CA THR A 209 -3.89 -3.78 -4.10
C THR A 209 -4.88 -4.54 -3.21
N THR A 210 -5.24 -5.80 -3.54
CA THR A 210 -6.10 -6.62 -2.68
C THR A 210 -5.38 -7.13 -1.43
N LEU A 211 -4.05 -7.09 -1.38
CA LEU A 211 -3.25 -7.51 -0.22
C LEU A 211 -3.19 -6.45 0.88
N ILE A 212 -3.44 -5.19 0.56
CA ILE A 212 -3.25 -4.06 1.49
C ILE A 212 -4.10 -4.17 2.77
N PRO A 213 -5.41 -4.51 2.70
CA PRO A 213 -6.22 -4.71 3.89
C PRO A 213 -5.66 -5.79 4.83
N LEU A 214 -5.00 -6.83 4.30
CA LEU A 214 -4.47 -7.93 5.10
C LEU A 214 -3.29 -7.50 5.99
N ALA A 215 -2.61 -6.39 5.67
CA ALA A 215 -1.48 -5.92 6.47
C ALA A 215 -1.88 -5.59 7.92
N VAL A 216 -3.10 -5.06 8.12
CA VAL A 216 -3.61 -4.70 9.45
C VAL A 216 -3.75 -5.92 10.38
N PRO A 217 -4.52 -6.98 10.04
CA PRO A 217 -4.61 -8.16 10.90
C PRO A 217 -3.27 -8.89 11.05
N LEU A 218 -2.41 -8.88 10.03
CA LEU A 218 -1.05 -9.44 10.11
C LEU A 218 -0.19 -8.68 11.13
N ALA A 219 -0.23 -7.35 11.13
CA ALA A 219 0.49 -6.53 12.10
C ALA A 219 -0.04 -6.71 13.53
N MET A 220 -1.36 -6.82 13.69
CA MET A 220 -1.98 -7.12 14.99
C MET A 220 -1.54 -8.48 15.54
N LEU A 221 -1.57 -9.53 14.71
CA LEU A 221 -1.09 -10.86 15.09
C LEU A 221 0.40 -10.82 15.43
N ALA A 222 1.22 -10.20 14.59
CA ALA A 222 2.66 -10.07 14.85
C ALA A 222 2.96 -9.37 16.19
N ALA A 223 2.24 -8.29 16.52
CA ALA A 223 2.42 -7.56 17.77
C ALA A 223 2.02 -8.38 19.01
N ILE A 224 0.95 -9.17 18.93
CA ILE A 224 0.57 -10.12 19.99
C ILE A 224 1.68 -11.18 20.18
N GLY A 225 2.39 -11.51 19.11
CA GLY A 225 3.49 -12.47 19.11
C GLY A 225 4.80 -11.97 19.68
N LEU A 226 5.00 -10.65 19.72
CA LEU A 226 6.27 -10.05 20.11
C LEU A 226 6.79 -10.56 21.47
N PRO A 227 5.98 -10.61 22.54
CA PRO A 227 6.42 -11.09 23.85
C PRO A 227 6.80 -12.58 23.88
N THR A 228 6.41 -13.36 22.86
CA THR A 228 6.65 -14.81 22.78
C THR A 228 7.93 -15.17 22.02
N LEU A 229 8.65 -14.15 21.51
CA LEU A 229 9.93 -14.35 20.84
C LEU A 229 10.99 -14.82 21.85
N ALA A 230 11.83 -15.75 21.39
CA ALA A 230 12.99 -16.14 22.18
C ALA A 230 13.92 -14.92 22.32
N ARG A 231 14.52 -14.74 23.50
CA ARG A 231 15.48 -13.65 23.76
C ARG A 231 16.61 -13.60 22.73
N SER A 232 16.97 -14.75 22.14
CA SER A 232 17.95 -14.85 21.05
C SER A 232 17.52 -14.11 19.78
N VAL A 233 16.24 -14.18 19.40
CA VAL A 233 15.73 -13.52 18.19
C VAL A 233 15.67 -12.01 18.38
N THR A 234 15.21 -11.55 19.55
CA THR A 234 15.19 -10.11 19.87
C THR A 234 16.60 -9.51 19.81
N ARG A 235 17.61 -10.21 20.36
CA ARG A 235 19.02 -9.79 20.29
C ARG A 235 19.54 -9.75 18.85
N LEU A 236 19.16 -10.73 18.02
CA LEU A 236 19.56 -10.76 16.61
C LEU A 236 18.98 -9.57 15.83
N ILE A 237 17.70 -9.26 16.03
CA ILE A 237 17.04 -8.12 15.37
C ILE A 237 17.72 -6.81 15.80
N ASP A 238 18.02 -6.66 17.08
CA ASP A 238 18.69 -5.47 17.61
C ASP A 238 20.09 -5.28 17.00
N TRP A 239 20.92 -6.33 17.02
CA TRP A 239 22.24 -6.28 16.40
C TRP A 239 22.21 -6.11 14.88
N PHE A 240 21.27 -6.74 14.20
CA PHE A 240 21.06 -6.54 12.76
C PHE A 240 20.74 -5.07 12.46
N THR A 241 19.85 -4.47 13.25
CA THR A 241 19.46 -3.06 13.14
C THR A 241 20.69 -2.16 13.33
N VAL A 242 21.45 -2.37 14.42
CA VAL A 242 22.68 -1.62 14.69
C VAL A 242 23.70 -1.76 13.55
N ALA A 243 23.96 -2.99 13.08
CA ALA A 243 24.94 -3.25 12.03
C ALA A 243 24.54 -2.62 10.69
N VAL A 244 23.28 -2.78 10.26
CA VAL A 244 22.79 -2.26 8.97
C VAL A 244 22.73 -0.73 8.98
N PHE A 245 22.17 -0.12 10.02
CA PHE A 245 22.11 1.35 10.10
C PHE A 245 23.49 1.97 10.24
N SER A 246 24.42 1.34 10.97
CA SER A 246 25.81 1.81 11.05
C SER A 246 26.50 1.73 9.69
N LEU A 247 26.37 0.60 8.98
CA LEU A 247 26.95 0.43 7.65
C LEU A 247 26.36 1.41 6.63
N PHE A 248 25.04 1.62 6.66
CA PHE A 248 24.35 2.57 5.78
C PHE A 248 24.79 4.01 6.09
N GLY A 249 24.84 4.39 7.37
CA GLY A 249 25.34 5.71 7.79
C GLY A 249 26.77 5.96 7.34
N LEU A 250 27.67 4.99 7.56
CA LEU A 250 29.05 5.05 7.08
C LEU A 250 29.13 5.13 5.55
N GLY A 251 28.27 4.42 4.83
CA GLY A 251 28.18 4.46 3.37
C GLY A 251 27.76 5.84 2.85
N VAL A 252 26.71 6.43 3.43
CA VAL A 252 26.22 7.77 3.06
C VAL A 252 27.27 8.83 3.37
N TRP A 253 27.87 8.80 4.56
CA TRP A 253 28.95 9.71 4.92
C TRP A 253 30.18 9.53 4.03
N GLY A 254 30.58 8.30 3.74
CA GLY A 254 31.70 8.00 2.85
C GLY A 254 31.45 8.51 1.43
N TRP A 255 30.23 8.36 0.91
CA TRP A 255 29.83 8.91 -0.39
C TRP A 255 29.88 10.45 -0.42
N TRP A 256 29.37 11.10 0.63
CA TRP A 256 29.41 12.56 0.75
C TRP A 256 30.85 13.09 0.88
N LEU A 257 31.69 12.47 1.70
CA LEU A 257 33.11 12.82 1.81
C LEU A 257 33.83 12.65 0.47
N ALA A 258 33.58 11.57 -0.26
CA ALA A 258 34.18 11.36 -1.58
C ALA A 258 33.79 12.44 -2.59
N GLY A 259 32.57 12.96 -2.51
CA GLY A 259 32.11 14.10 -3.31
C GLY A 259 32.86 15.41 -3.01
N LEU A 260 33.30 15.60 -1.76
CA LEU A 260 34.06 16.79 -1.34
C LEU A 260 35.58 16.66 -1.56
N THR A 261 36.14 15.48 -1.34
CA THR A 261 37.60 15.25 -1.36
C THR A 261 38.11 14.70 -2.69
N GLY A 262 37.23 14.19 -3.56
CA GLY A 262 37.60 13.57 -4.84
C GLY A 262 38.22 12.17 -4.71
N TRP A 263 38.31 11.63 -3.49
CA TRP A 263 38.89 10.32 -3.21
C TRP A 263 37.99 9.52 -2.26
N PRO A 264 37.58 8.29 -2.60
CA PRO A 264 37.96 7.46 -3.76
C PRO A 264 37.31 7.88 -5.10
N THR A 265 38.01 7.59 -6.21
CA THR A 265 37.72 8.10 -7.56
C THR A 265 36.39 7.64 -8.17
N LYS A 266 35.88 6.46 -7.77
CA LYS A 266 34.63 5.89 -8.30
C LYS A 266 33.36 6.63 -7.83
N PRO A 267 33.12 6.85 -6.52
CA PRO A 267 31.95 7.61 -6.08
C PRO A 267 32.02 9.11 -6.43
N ALA A 268 33.21 9.71 -6.48
CA ALA A 268 33.39 11.11 -6.89
C ALA A 268 33.01 11.36 -8.37
N ALA A 269 33.29 10.42 -9.26
CA ALA A 269 32.89 10.52 -10.66
C ALA A 269 31.36 10.40 -10.85
N GLN A 270 30.67 9.70 -9.95
CA GLN A 270 29.23 9.48 -10.04
C GLN A 270 28.42 10.65 -9.47
N SER A 271 28.89 11.33 -8.42
CA SER A 271 28.27 12.57 -7.92
C SER A 271 28.35 13.71 -8.94
N LEU A 272 29.46 13.82 -9.68
CA LEU A 272 29.61 14.78 -10.77
C LEU A 272 28.65 14.51 -11.95
N ARG A 273 28.29 13.25 -12.22
CA ARG A 273 27.31 12.89 -13.27
C ARG A 273 25.89 13.37 -12.92
N PHE A 274 25.47 13.24 -11.67
CA PHE A 274 24.17 13.77 -11.22
C PHE A 274 24.15 15.30 -11.26
N ALA A 275 25.26 15.96 -10.88
CA ALA A 275 25.38 17.42 -10.96
C ALA A 275 25.54 17.97 -12.40
N ALA A 276 26.03 17.16 -13.34
CA ALA A 276 26.17 17.54 -14.75
C ALA A 276 24.83 17.47 -15.50
N GLY A 277 23.91 16.58 -15.09
CA GLY A 277 22.54 16.54 -15.60
C GLY A 277 21.76 17.83 -15.32
N ASP A 278 21.98 18.47 -14.17
CA ASP A 278 21.36 19.76 -13.83
C ASP A 278 21.88 20.93 -14.67
N ARG A 279 23.15 20.89 -15.11
CA ARG A 279 23.74 21.99 -15.89
C ARG A 279 23.29 22.03 -17.35
N GLN A 280 22.79 20.92 -17.91
CA GLN A 280 22.28 20.89 -19.28
C GLN A 280 20.88 21.50 -19.41
N CYS A 281 20.08 21.57 -18.34
CA CYS A 281 18.84 22.35 -18.32
C CYS A 281 19.04 23.83 -17.93
N GLY A 282 20.12 24.16 -17.21
CA GLY A 282 20.41 25.55 -16.78
C GLY A 282 20.96 26.48 -17.86
N LEU A 283 21.48 25.94 -18.98
CA LEU A 283 22.05 26.74 -20.08
C LEU A 283 21.02 27.13 -21.17
N ALA A 284 19.75 26.75 -21.01
CA ALA A 284 18.65 27.10 -21.93
C ALA A 284 17.79 28.29 -21.46
N CYS A 285 18.22 29.06 -20.45
CA CYS A 285 17.56 30.28 -20.01
C CYS A 285 18.48 31.50 -20.20
N PRO A 286 18.25 32.33 -21.24
CA PRO A 286 18.96 33.59 -21.37
C PRO A 286 18.33 34.60 -20.41
N GLY A 287 18.97 34.80 -19.26
CA GLY A 287 18.67 35.94 -18.40
C GLY A 287 18.68 35.60 -16.93
N ALA A 288 19.83 35.79 -16.29
CA ALA A 288 19.93 36.46 -14.99
C ALA A 288 21.38 36.41 -14.47
N LEU A 289 21.96 37.60 -14.33
CA LEU A 289 22.95 37.98 -13.32
C LEU A 289 24.40 37.51 -13.51
N ALA A 290 25.15 38.28 -14.31
CA ALA A 290 26.60 38.42 -14.14
C ALA A 290 26.90 39.48 -13.07
N PRO A 291 27.80 39.22 -12.09
CA PRO A 291 28.49 40.28 -11.39
C PRO A 291 29.81 40.63 -12.11
N VAL A 292 30.01 41.94 -12.16
CA VAL A 292 31.06 42.73 -12.79
C VAL A 292 32.47 42.40 -12.26
N ALA A 293 33.44 42.30 -13.16
CA ALA A 293 34.86 42.56 -12.88
C ALA A 293 35.53 43.24 -14.10
N PRO A 294 36.45 44.20 -13.89
CA PRO A 294 36.85 45.17 -14.92
C PRO A 294 37.99 44.67 -15.83
N THR A 295 37.93 45.10 -17.09
CA THR A 295 38.95 45.02 -18.15
C THR A 295 40.23 45.79 -17.77
N PRO A 296 41.42 45.50 -18.33
CA PRO A 296 41.75 45.92 -19.72
C PRO A 296 42.67 44.98 -20.51
N HIS A 297 42.43 44.82 -21.82
CA HIS A 297 43.39 45.10 -22.90
C HIS A 297 42.88 44.64 -24.28
N ALA A 298 42.73 45.64 -25.15
CA ALA A 298 43.12 45.68 -26.58
C ALA A 298 42.51 44.72 -27.62
N LEU A 299 41.81 45.38 -28.58
CA LEU A 299 41.73 45.18 -30.04
C LEU A 299 40.39 44.70 -30.63
N ALA A 300 39.72 45.65 -31.30
CA ALA A 300 38.66 45.49 -32.29
C ALA A 300 39.27 45.11 -33.68
N PRO A 301 38.52 44.87 -34.79
CA PRO A 301 37.06 44.99 -34.96
C PRO A 301 36.35 43.86 -35.76
N SER A 302 35.02 43.85 -35.63
CA SER A 302 33.94 43.40 -36.53
C SER A 302 34.23 42.62 -37.83
N GLY A 303 33.50 41.51 -38.01
CA GLY A 303 33.09 40.95 -39.31
C GLY A 303 31.89 39.99 -39.15
N PRO A 304 30.83 40.07 -39.99
CA PRO A 304 29.64 39.22 -39.88
C PRO A 304 29.75 37.98 -40.77
N GLY A 305 29.45 36.79 -40.25
CA GLY A 305 29.29 35.57 -41.05
C GLY A 305 28.25 34.68 -40.36
N ARG A 306 26.98 34.74 -40.74
CA ARG A 306 26.31 33.95 -41.80
C ARG A 306 26.55 32.45 -41.71
N CYS A 307 25.41 31.76 -41.67
CA CYS A 307 25.15 30.34 -41.69
C CYS A 307 25.89 29.57 -42.79
N GLY A 308 26.16 28.29 -42.50
CA GLY A 308 26.46 27.24 -43.48
C GLY A 308 27.48 26.24 -42.94
N ASP A 309 27.03 25.07 -42.51
CA ASP A 309 27.27 23.81 -43.23
C ASP A 309 27.06 22.58 -42.33
N ASP A 310 25.96 21.91 -42.63
CA ASP A 310 25.58 20.53 -42.30
C ASP A 310 26.59 19.55 -42.94
N PRO A 311 26.73 18.27 -42.52
CA PRO A 311 25.67 17.29 -42.82
C PRO A 311 25.55 16.10 -41.84
N SER A 312 24.32 15.78 -41.41
CA SER A 312 23.84 14.39 -41.46
C SER A 312 22.32 14.31 -41.35
N VAL A 313 21.70 14.38 -42.53
CA VAL A 313 20.33 13.95 -42.83
C VAL A 313 20.24 12.42 -42.74
N VAL A 314 19.26 11.89 -42.01
CA VAL A 314 18.50 10.70 -42.43
C VAL A 314 17.02 10.99 -42.19
N LEU A 315 16.31 11.11 -43.30
CA LEU A 315 14.87 11.28 -43.44
C LEU A 315 14.10 10.09 -42.85
N ILE A 316 12.95 10.38 -42.23
CA ILE A 316 11.82 9.44 -42.18
C ILE A 316 10.68 10.15 -42.92
N ASP A 317 10.50 9.79 -44.18
CA ASP A 317 9.27 10.07 -44.95
C ASP A 317 8.21 9.04 -44.54
N ASP A 318 7.05 9.52 -44.10
CA ASP A 318 5.77 8.83 -44.32
C ASP A 318 5.36 9.03 -45.78
N PRO A 319 4.65 8.07 -46.41
CA PRO A 319 3.23 8.36 -46.61
C PRO A 319 2.29 7.12 -46.64
N VAL A 320 1.12 7.30 -46.05
CA VAL A 320 -0.22 7.18 -46.68
C VAL A 320 -0.70 5.83 -47.26
N ASP A 321 -1.89 5.46 -46.78
CA ASP A 321 -2.96 4.65 -47.36
C ASP A 321 -2.95 3.11 -47.30
N ALA A 322 -3.88 2.63 -46.48
CA ALA A 322 -5.02 1.79 -46.85
C ALA A 322 -4.74 0.51 -47.66
N HIS A 323 -4.97 -0.64 -47.03
CA HIS A 323 -5.85 -1.70 -47.54
C HIS A 323 -6.15 -2.71 -46.39
N LEU A 324 -7.45 -2.95 -46.14
CA LEU A 324 -8.14 -4.23 -45.88
C LEU A 324 -7.28 -5.42 -45.39
N GLN A 325 -7.64 -6.28 -44.43
CA GLN A 325 -8.91 -6.96 -44.20
C GLN A 325 -8.69 -7.98 -43.05
N LEU A 326 -9.73 -8.23 -42.26
CA LEU A 326 -10.13 -9.52 -41.67
C LEU A 326 -9.06 -10.62 -41.43
N ALA A 327 -8.81 -10.92 -40.16
CA ALA A 327 -8.74 -12.29 -39.60
C ALA A 327 -8.92 -12.23 -38.08
#